data_AF-A0A965S4D8-F1
#
_entry.id   AF-A0A965S4D8-F1
#
_cell.length_a   1.000
_cell.length_b   1.000
_cell.length_c   1.000
_cell.angle_alpha   90.00
_cell.angle_beta   90.00
_cell.angle_gamma   90.00
#
_symmetry.space_group_name_H-M   'P 1'
#
loop_
_entity.id
_entity.type
_entity.pdbx_description
1 polymer ?
#
loop_
_entity_poly.entity_id
_entity_poly.type
_entity_poly.pdbx_seq_one_letter_code
_entity_poly.pdbx_strand_id
1 'polypeptide(L)'
;MIEHIYQKECFEEDWFDYLNVYKTIVNNSRPNGIIVELGAWKGRSSAFLVVEAKNKSEDIHVHIVDTWDGSEEHTDNMKDGLYEKFISNMSPLDGLYTAHRMTTNEASGLFQDSSLDGVFI
;
A
#
# COMPACT_ATOMS: atom_id res chain seq x y z
N MET A 1 13.12 -13.28 -6.74
CA MET A 1 12.57 -12.65 -5.52
C MET A 1 12.91 -11.19 -5.60
N ILE A 2 11.89 -10.32 -5.58
CA ILE A 2 12.03 -8.87 -5.56
C ILE A 2 12.63 -8.48 -4.20
N GLU A 3 13.62 -7.60 -4.20
CA GLU A 3 14.25 -7.10 -2.99
C GLU A 3 13.37 -6.05 -2.30
N HIS A 4 13.41 -6.03 -0.97
CA HIS A 4 12.68 -5.07 -0.17
C HIS A 4 13.26 -3.66 -0.30
N ILE A 5 12.40 -2.67 -0.56
CA ILE A 5 12.80 -1.26 -0.65
C ILE A 5 12.32 -0.40 0.52
N TYR A 6 11.43 -0.90 1.38
CA TYR A 6 10.77 -0.11 2.43
C TYR A 6 11.73 0.53 3.46
N GLN A 7 12.98 0.07 3.54
CA GLN A 7 14.01 0.62 4.41
C GLN A 7 14.77 1.81 3.80
N LYS A 8 14.49 2.18 2.54
CA LYS A 8 15.17 3.30 1.87
C LYS A 8 14.83 4.63 2.54
N GLU A 9 15.80 5.53 2.57
CA GLU A 9 15.67 6.86 3.18
C GLU A 9 14.59 7.73 2.52
N CYS A 10 14.20 7.45 1.27
CA CYS A 10 13.16 8.18 0.55
C CYS A 10 11.77 8.12 1.21
N PHE A 11 11.53 7.11 2.04
CA PHE A 11 10.31 6.98 2.83
C PHE A 11 10.27 7.86 4.08
N GLU A 12 11.40 8.47 4.45
CA GLU A 12 11.54 9.41 5.56
C GLU A 12 11.14 8.81 6.91
N GLU A 13 9.92 9.06 7.40
CA GLU A 13 9.47 8.63 8.71
C GLU A 13 9.37 7.11 8.81
N ASP A 14 9.78 6.56 9.95
CA ASP A 14 9.73 5.12 10.24
C ASP A 14 8.69 4.81 11.32
N TRP A 15 7.44 4.76 10.90
CA TRP A 15 6.30 4.36 11.74
C TRP A 15 5.85 2.92 11.48
N PHE A 16 6.56 2.19 10.62
CA PHE A 16 6.15 0.87 10.14
C PHE A 16 6.81 -0.25 10.95
N ASP A 17 6.10 -0.77 11.96
CA ASP A 17 6.60 -1.82 12.87
C ASP A 17 5.78 -3.13 12.83
N TYR A 18 4.73 -3.19 12.00
CA TYR A 18 3.77 -4.30 11.93
C TYR A 18 4.00 -5.28 10.77
N LEU A 19 5.26 -5.54 10.40
CA LEU A 19 5.66 -6.42 9.28
C LEU A 19 4.99 -7.80 9.33
N ASN A 20 4.86 -8.37 10.54
CA ASN A 20 4.28 -9.70 10.72
C ASN A 20 2.78 -9.75 10.36
N VAL A 21 2.05 -8.64 10.50
CA VAL A 21 0.64 -8.56 10.10
C VAL A 21 0.53 -8.62 8.58
N TYR A 22 1.38 -7.88 7.87
CA TYR A 22 1.43 -7.88 6.40
C TYR A 22 1.81 -9.25 5.86
N LYS A 23 2.83 -9.89 6.44
CA LYS A 23 3.19 -11.27 6.12
C LYS A 23 2.03 -12.24 6.35
N THR A 24 1.27 -12.04 7.42
CA THR A 24 0.10 -12.90 7.72
C THR A 24 -0.99 -12.72 6.67
N ILE A 25 -1.33 -11.47 6.30
CA ILE A 25 -2.30 -11.18 5.25
C ILE A 25 -1.86 -11.83 3.93
N VAL A 26 -0.61 -11.59 3.51
CA VAL A 26 -0.06 -12.17 2.29
C VAL A 26 -0.04 -13.68 2.36
N ASN A 27 0.41 -14.30 3.45
CA ASN A 27 0.50 -15.76 3.54
C ASN A 27 -0.87 -16.45 3.49
N ASN A 28 -1.93 -15.81 4.00
CA ASN A 28 -3.29 -16.37 3.99
C ASN A 28 -4.09 -16.06 2.72
N SER A 29 -3.61 -15.18 1.83
CA SER A 29 -4.32 -14.88 0.58
C SER A 29 -4.27 -16.02 -0.43
N ARG A 30 -5.22 -16.07 -1.37
CA ARG A 30 -5.12 -16.94 -2.55
C ARG A 30 -3.97 -16.49 -3.46
N PRO A 31 -3.38 -17.38 -4.29
CA PRO A 31 -2.34 -17.01 -5.26
C PRO A 31 -2.75 -15.93 -6.25
N ASN A 32 -4.05 -15.80 -6.55
CA ASN A 32 -4.64 -14.74 -7.37
C ASN A 32 -5.53 -13.80 -6.55
N GLY A 33 -5.25 -13.69 -5.25
CA GLY A 33 -6.08 -12.95 -4.31
C GLY A 33 -6.02 -11.43 -4.50
N ILE A 34 -6.89 -10.73 -3.79
CA ILE A 34 -6.97 -9.26 -3.80
C ILE A 34 -6.70 -8.77 -2.39
N ILE A 35 -5.68 -7.92 -2.23
CA ILE A 35 -5.33 -7.28 -0.96
C ILE A 35 -5.48 -5.78 -1.10
N VAL A 36 -6.09 -5.14 -0.11
CA VAL A 36 -6.27 -3.69 -0.06
C VAL A 36 -5.55 -3.11 1.16
N GLU A 37 -4.76 -2.07 0.97
CA GLU A 37 -4.22 -1.23 2.03
C GLU A 37 -4.94 0.12 2.02
N LEU A 38 -5.45 0.55 3.18
CA LEU A 38 -6.06 1.86 3.37
C LEU A 38 -5.07 2.75 4.13
N GLY A 39 -4.70 3.88 3.52
CA GLY A 39 -3.64 4.75 4.03
C GLY A 39 -2.27 4.30 3.55
N ALA A 40 -1.62 5.15 2.76
CA ALA A 40 -0.36 4.86 2.10
C ALA A 40 0.74 5.85 2.50
N TRP A 41 0.37 7.09 2.82
CA TRP A 41 1.33 8.17 3.06
C TRP A 41 2.38 8.23 1.94
N LYS A 42 3.66 8.08 2.29
CA LYS A 42 4.82 8.06 1.38
C LYS A 42 5.16 6.66 0.84
N GLY A 43 4.39 5.62 1.19
CA GLY A 43 4.45 4.28 0.61
C GLY A 43 5.34 3.27 1.32
N ARG A 44 5.78 3.51 2.57
CA ARG A 44 6.70 2.60 3.28
C ARG A 44 6.11 1.20 3.46
N SER A 45 4.95 1.12 4.11
CA SER A 45 4.24 -0.14 4.33
C SER A 45 3.73 -0.74 3.01
N SER A 46 3.28 0.12 2.09
CA SER A 46 2.87 -0.26 0.74
C SER A 46 3.98 -0.99 -0.02
N ALA A 47 5.20 -0.47 0.01
CA ALA A 47 6.35 -1.10 -0.63
C ALA A 47 6.62 -2.50 -0.06
N PHE A 48 6.53 -2.65 1.27
CA PHE A 48 6.67 -3.94 1.92
C PHE A 48 5.57 -4.91 1.50
N LEU A 49 4.30 -4.47 1.47
CA LEU A 49 3.16 -5.29 1.07
C LEU A 49 3.31 -5.81 -0.36
N VAL A 50 3.64 -4.92 -1.28
CA VAL A 50 3.76 -5.25 -2.71
C VAL A 50 4.88 -6.26 -2.92
N VAL A 51 6.05 -6.06 -2.29
CA VAL A 51 7.17 -7.01 -2.39
C VAL A 51 6.80 -8.38 -1.82
N GLU A 52 6.19 -8.45 -0.63
CA GLU A 52 5.75 -9.73 -0.06
C GLU A 52 4.71 -10.42 -0.94
N ALA A 53 3.70 -9.68 -1.41
CA ALA A 53 2.64 -10.22 -2.28
C ALA A 53 3.21 -10.79 -3.58
N LYS A 54 4.04 -10.03 -4.29
CA LYS A 54 4.62 -10.46 -5.57
C LYS A 54 5.65 -11.56 -5.43
N ASN A 55 6.37 -11.62 -4.31
CA ASN A 55 7.25 -12.75 -4.01
C ASN A 55 6.48 -14.04 -3.70
N LYS A 56 5.25 -13.93 -3.17
CA LYS A 56 4.37 -15.09 -3.00
C LYS A 56 3.73 -15.52 -4.32
N SER A 57 3.20 -14.60 -5.10
CA SER A 57 2.60 -14.85 -6.42
C SER A 57 2.48 -13.55 -7.23
N GLU A 58 2.83 -13.61 -8.51
CA GLU A 58 2.70 -12.47 -9.43
C GLU A 58 1.23 -12.05 -9.62
N ASP A 59 0.30 -12.98 -9.43
CA ASP A 59 -1.15 -12.81 -9.63
C ASP A 59 -1.90 -12.19 -8.43
N ILE A 60 -1.23 -11.94 -7.29
CA ILE A 60 -1.87 -11.23 -6.16
C ILE A 60 -2.02 -9.76 -6.54
N HIS A 61 -3.26 -9.26 -6.54
CA HIS A 61 -3.57 -7.87 -6.82
C HIS A 61 -3.48 -7.04 -5.55
N VAL A 62 -2.58 -6.06 -5.52
CA VAL A 62 -2.43 -5.14 -4.40
C VAL A 62 -3.02 -3.79 -4.79
N HIS A 63 -4.02 -3.34 -4.03
CA HIS A 63 -4.63 -2.03 -4.15
C HIS A 63 -4.27 -1.18 -2.96
N ILE A 64 -3.83 0.05 -3.22
CA ILE A 64 -3.44 1.01 -2.21
C ILE A 64 -4.40 2.19 -2.33
N VAL A 65 -5.13 2.50 -1.27
CA VAL A 65 -6.16 3.54 -1.26
C VAL A 65 -5.72 4.62 -0.29
N ASP A 66 -5.59 5.85 -0.79
CA ASP A 66 -5.36 7.03 0.04
C ASP A 66 -5.95 8.25 -0.68
N THR A 67 -6.26 9.30 0.05
CA THR A 67 -6.59 10.60 -0.55
C THR A 67 -5.33 11.36 -0.95
N TRP A 68 -4.23 11.11 -0.22
CA TRP A 68 -3.01 11.92 -0.19
C TRP A 68 -3.23 13.39 0.19
N ASP A 69 -4.38 13.70 0.81
CA ASP A 69 -4.67 15.04 1.35
C ASP A 69 -4.23 15.17 2.83
N GLY A 70 -3.70 14.09 3.40
CA GLY A 70 -3.30 13.95 4.80
C GLY A 70 -4.49 14.01 5.78
N SER A 71 -4.25 13.65 7.06
CA SER A 71 -5.25 13.73 8.12
C SER A 71 -5.28 15.12 8.78
N GLU A 72 -6.26 15.37 9.65
CA GLU A 72 -6.37 16.61 10.45
C GLU A 72 -5.15 16.87 11.33
N GLU A 73 -4.41 15.82 11.70
CA GLU A 73 -3.23 15.89 12.57
C GLU A 73 -1.96 16.32 11.82
N HIS A 74 -1.98 16.33 10.48
CA HIS A 74 -0.81 16.69 9.67
C HIS A 74 -0.83 18.19 9.32
N THR A 75 0.32 18.85 9.48
CA THR A 75 0.50 20.24 9.05
C THR A 75 0.50 20.37 7.52
N ASP A 76 0.12 21.52 6.97
CA ASP A 76 0.08 21.76 5.51
C ASP A 76 1.42 21.44 4.83
N ASN A 77 2.55 21.75 5.48
CA ASN A 77 3.88 21.46 4.97
C ASN A 77 4.17 19.95 4.82
N MET A 78 3.51 19.09 5.59
CA MET A 78 3.66 17.63 5.50
C MET A 78 2.82 17.02 4.38
N LYS A 79 1.83 17.77 3.87
CA LYS A 79 0.88 17.34 2.84
C LYS A 79 1.30 17.77 1.44
N ASP A 80 2.14 18.81 1.34
CA ASP A 80 2.57 19.36 0.06
C ASP A 80 3.34 18.32 -0.78
N GLY A 81 2.85 18.05 -1.99
CA GLY A 81 3.43 17.07 -2.90
C GLY A 81 3.38 15.61 -2.42
N LEU A 82 2.53 15.26 -1.45
CA LEU A 82 2.54 13.93 -0.81
C LEU A 82 2.24 12.80 -1.80
N TYR A 83 1.31 13.01 -2.73
CA TYR A 83 1.00 12.04 -3.79
C TYR A 83 2.19 11.85 -4.74
N GLU A 84 2.81 12.94 -5.18
CA GLU A 84 3.98 12.92 -6.06
C GLU A 84 5.15 12.19 -5.39
N LYS A 85 5.30 12.39 -4.08
CA LYS A 85 6.31 11.70 -3.27
C LYS A 85 6.04 10.22 -3.13
N PHE A 86 4.79 9.82 -2.88
CA PHE A 86 4.38 8.43 -2.91
C PHE A 86 4.71 7.77 -4.26
N ILE A 87 4.31 8.39 -5.37
CA ILE A 87 4.59 7.87 -6.72
C ILE A 87 6.10 7.76 -6.96
N SER A 88 6.86 8.79 -6.59
CA SER A 88 8.32 8.76 -6.75
C SER A 88 8.97 7.63 -5.95
N ASN A 89 8.58 7.47 -4.68
CA ASN A 89 9.09 6.43 -3.79
C ASN A 89 8.73 5.02 -4.26
N MET A 90 7.51 4.85 -4.78
CA MET A 90 6.98 3.57 -5.24
C MET A 90 7.36 3.22 -6.68
N SER A 91 7.99 4.14 -7.42
CA SER A 91 8.40 3.93 -8.81
C SER A 91 9.18 2.63 -9.11
N PRO A 92 10.02 2.08 -8.22
CA PRO A 92 10.67 0.78 -8.47
C PRO A 92 9.70 -0.41 -8.51
N LEU A 93 8.46 -0.23 -8.07
CA LEU A 93 7.39 -1.22 -8.01
C LEU A 93 6.23 -0.88 -8.96
N ASP A 94 6.40 0.10 -9.86
CA ASP A 94 5.35 0.50 -10.80
C ASP A 94 4.89 -0.68 -11.65
N GLY A 95 3.57 -0.79 -11.82
CA GLY A 95 2.93 -1.92 -12.49
C GLY A 95 2.72 -3.17 -11.61
N LEU A 96 3.25 -3.19 -10.38
CA LEU A 96 3.03 -4.29 -9.43
C LEU A 96 1.88 -4.04 -8.45
N TYR A 97 1.34 -2.83 -8.42
CA TYR A 97 0.22 -2.41 -7.58
C TYR A 97 -0.71 -1.45 -8.32
N THR A 98 -1.88 -1.19 -7.76
CA THR A 98 -2.79 -0.13 -8.23
C THR A 98 -3.02 0.87 -7.09
N ALA A 99 -2.65 2.13 -7.31
CA ALA A 99 -2.96 3.22 -6.39
C ALA A 99 -4.30 3.87 -6.76
N HIS A 100 -5.14 4.09 -5.76
CA HIS A 100 -6.45 4.73 -5.88
C HIS A 100 -6.45 6.01 -5.07
N ARG A 101 -6.41 7.16 -5.75
CA ARG A 101 -6.50 8.49 -5.12
C ARG A 101 -7.95 8.87 -4.86
N MET A 102 -8.48 8.38 -3.75
CA MET A 102 -9.89 8.53 -3.35
C MET A 102 -10.10 8.20 -1.87
N THR A 103 -11.30 8.46 -1.37
CA THR A 103 -11.69 8.07 -0.01
C THR A 103 -11.90 6.55 0.11
N THR A 104 -11.80 6.04 1.33
CA THR A 104 -12.09 4.62 1.64
C THR A 104 -13.54 4.25 1.31
N ASN A 105 -14.49 5.18 1.50
CA ASN A 105 -15.88 4.98 1.14
C ASN A 105 -16.07 4.81 -0.37
N GLU A 106 -15.41 5.64 -1.19
CA GLU A 106 -15.45 5.48 -2.65
C GLU A 106 -14.80 4.16 -3.08
N ALA A 107 -13.65 3.82 -2.50
CA ALA A 107 -12.93 2.58 -2.81
C ALA A 107 -13.73 1.32 -2.44
N SER A 108 -14.59 1.38 -1.42
CA SER A 108 -15.44 0.25 -1.02
C SER A 108 -16.37 -0.22 -2.16
N GLY A 109 -16.77 0.67 -3.06
CA GLY A 109 -17.59 0.36 -4.23
C GLY A 109 -16.84 -0.30 -5.39
N LEU A 110 -15.51 -0.41 -5.33
CA LEU A 110 -14.70 -1.02 -6.40
C LEU A 110 -14.65 -2.56 -6.32
N PHE A 111 -14.95 -3.11 -5.15
CA PHE A 111 -14.78 -4.54 -4.87
C PHE A 111 -16.12 -5.22 -4.68
N GLN A 112 -16.22 -6.47 -5.13
CA GLN A 112 -17.42 -7.27 -4.91
C GLN A 112 -17.45 -7.78 -3.47
N ASP A 113 -18.64 -8.03 -2.95
CA ASP A 113 -18.80 -8.63 -1.62
C ASP A 113 -18.00 -9.94 -1.51
N SER A 114 -17.25 -10.07 -0.41
CA SER A 114 -16.40 -11.24 -0.13
C SER A 114 -15.31 -11.52 -1.18
N SER A 115 -14.93 -10.53 -2.01
CA SER A 115 -13.87 -10.73 -3.02
C SER A 115 -12.45 -10.55 -2.48
N LEU A 116 -12.29 -9.83 -1.36
CA LEU A 116 -11.00 -9.47 -0.79
C LEU A 116 -10.44 -10.58 0.09
N ASP A 117 -9.15 -10.87 -0.07
CA ASP A 117 -8.41 -11.83 0.75
C ASP A 117 -7.82 -11.17 2.00
N GLY A 118 -7.66 -9.85 1.97
CA GLY A 118 -7.17 -9.08 3.12
C GLY A 118 -7.36 -7.60 2.94
N VAL A 119 -7.60 -6.92 4.07
CA VAL A 119 -7.65 -5.47 4.16
C VAL A 119 -6.78 -5.05 5.34
N PHE A 120 -5.88 -4.10 5.13
CA PHE A 120 -5.14 -3.42 6.19
C PHE A 120 -5.67 -1.99 6.35
N ILE A 121 -5.88 -1.55 7.60
CA ILE A 121 -6.53 -0.30 8.00
C ILE A 121 -5.72 0.35 9.10
#